data_AF-T1BM94-F1
#
_entry.id   AF-T1BM94-F1
#
_cell.length_a   1.000
_cell.length_b   1.000
_cell.length_c   1.000
_cell.angle_alpha   90.00
_cell.angle_beta   90.00
_cell.angle_gamma   90.00
#
_symmetry.space_group_name_H-M   'P 1'
#
loop_
_entity.id
_entity.type
_entity.pdbx_description
1 polymer ?
#
loop_
_entity_poly.entity_id
_entity_poly.type
_entity_poly.pdbx_seq_one_letter_code
_entity_poly.pdbx_strand_id
1 'polypeptide(L)'
;LELTWIGKDVRPQLEPRIMLEDPGKSYHAKHRVTESDIFDNRLIFGDNLLALKALEQEFAGKIKCIYIDPPYNTGSAFAHYDDGIEHSLWLSLMRDRLVSLYSLLCADGTLWVSVDDSEGHYMKVLCDEIFGRPNFIATVVWQKKHTRANDARWL
;
A
#
# COMPACT_ATOMS: atom_id res chain seq x y z
N LEU A 1 7.32 20.27 -10.62
CA LEU A 1 6.76 20.58 -9.29
C LEU A 1 7.20 19.44 -8.39
N GLU A 2 7.73 19.74 -7.21
CA GLU A 2 8.28 18.75 -6.27
C GLU A 2 7.67 18.99 -4.89
N LEU A 3 7.21 17.92 -4.23
CA LEU A 3 6.75 17.97 -2.84
C LEU A 3 7.96 17.75 -1.92
N THR A 4 8.18 18.63 -0.94
CA THR A 4 9.32 18.54 -0.03
C THR A 4 8.85 18.44 1.43
N TRP A 5 9.59 17.68 2.25
CA TRP A 5 9.36 17.56 3.69
C TRP A 5 10.66 17.15 4.39
N ILE A 6 10.72 17.33 5.71
CA ILE A 6 11.88 16.96 6.52
C ILE A 6 12.06 15.43 6.48
N GLY A 7 13.26 14.97 6.12
CA GLY A 7 13.55 13.53 6.01
C GLY A 7 13.19 12.88 4.67
N LYS A 8 12.72 13.64 3.66
CA LYS A 8 12.40 13.11 2.32
C LYS A 8 13.57 12.32 1.69
N ASP A 9 14.81 12.73 1.91
CA ASP A 9 15.99 12.10 1.32
C ASP A 9 16.58 10.96 2.16
N VAL A 10 16.06 10.75 3.37
CA VAL A 10 16.48 9.64 4.23
C VAL A 10 15.88 8.35 3.66
N ARG A 11 16.73 7.51 3.07
CA ARG A 11 16.38 6.19 2.54
C ARG A 11 16.75 5.12 3.56
N PRO A 12 15.80 4.30 4.05
CA PRO A 12 16.15 3.20 4.95
C PRO A 12 16.98 2.15 4.19
N GLN A 13 18.09 1.71 4.79
CA GLN A 13 18.81 0.55 4.29
C GLN A 13 18.14 -0.72 4.82
N LEU A 14 17.37 -1.37 3.94
CA LEU A 14 16.61 -2.57 4.28
C LEU A 14 17.40 -3.81 3.86
N GLU A 15 17.80 -4.61 4.84
CA GLU A 15 18.36 -5.93 4.59
C GLU A 15 17.24 -6.91 4.21
N PRO A 16 17.36 -7.67 3.11
CA PRO A 16 16.39 -8.68 2.73
C PRO A 16 16.17 -9.70 3.85
N ARG A 17 14.90 -9.98 4.16
CA ARG A 17 14.53 -11.02 5.13
C ARG A 17 14.22 -12.32 4.41
N ILE A 18 14.63 -13.43 5.00
CA ILE A 18 14.24 -14.76 4.54
C ILE A 18 12.79 -15.00 4.98
N MET A 19 11.93 -15.37 4.03
CA MET A 19 10.56 -15.78 4.31
C MET A 19 10.58 -17.19 4.90
N LEU A 20 9.97 -17.36 6.07
CA LEU A 20 9.81 -18.66 6.72
C LEU A 20 8.35 -19.07 6.64
N GLU A 21 8.08 -20.21 5.99
CA GLU A 21 6.74 -20.79 5.97
C GLU A 21 6.38 -21.38 7.33
N ASP A 22 5.12 -21.20 7.75
CA ASP A 22 4.52 -21.92 8.88
C ASP A 22 3.49 -22.92 8.31
N PRO A 23 3.86 -24.20 8.13
CA PRO A 23 2.97 -25.20 7.53
C PRO A 23 1.67 -25.40 8.31
N GLY A 24 1.65 -25.06 9.61
CA GLY A 24 0.45 -25.14 10.45
C GLY A 24 -0.61 -24.08 10.10
N LYS A 25 -0.24 -23.04 9.37
CA LYS A 25 -1.13 -21.96 8.89
C LYS A 25 -1.42 -22.05 7.40
N SER A 26 -0.86 -23.03 6.70
CA SER A 26 -1.12 -23.26 5.28
C SER A 26 -2.45 -24.01 5.13
N TYR A 27 -3.44 -23.35 4.52
CA TYR A 27 -4.75 -23.93 4.26
C TYR A 27 -4.98 -24.05 2.76
N HIS A 28 -5.24 -25.28 2.32
CA HIS A 28 -5.54 -25.60 0.93
C HIS A 28 -6.86 -26.36 0.85
N ALA A 29 -7.62 -26.17 -0.23
CA ALA A 29 -8.75 -27.03 -0.52
C ALA A 29 -8.28 -28.50 -0.57
N LYS A 30 -9.06 -29.42 0.02
CA LYS A 30 -8.69 -30.85 0.12
C LYS A 30 -8.54 -31.54 -1.24
N HIS A 31 -9.19 -31.01 -2.26
CA HIS A 31 -9.16 -31.54 -3.61
C HIS A 31 -8.98 -30.39 -4.60
N ARG A 32 -8.16 -30.62 -5.62
CA ARG A 32 -8.23 -29.83 -6.85
C ARG A 32 -9.50 -30.26 -7.58
N VAL A 33 -10.44 -29.33 -7.77
CA VAL A 33 -11.64 -29.51 -8.59
C VAL A 33 -11.25 -29.48 -10.07
N THR A 34 -10.25 -28.66 -10.42
CA THR A 34 -9.72 -28.57 -11.78
C THR A 34 -8.19 -28.58 -11.79
N GLU A 35 -7.58 -28.95 -12.93
CA GLU A 35 -6.12 -28.83 -13.11
C GLU A 35 -5.64 -27.36 -13.07
N SER A 36 -6.55 -26.42 -13.33
CA SER A 36 -6.30 -24.98 -13.28
C SER A 36 -6.41 -24.34 -11.89
N ASP A 37 -6.74 -25.12 -10.86
CA ASP A 37 -6.85 -24.57 -9.51
C ASP A 37 -5.49 -24.07 -9.00
N ILE A 38 -5.48 -22.82 -8.51
CA ILE A 38 -4.28 -22.13 -8.04
C ILE A 38 -4.17 -22.29 -6.53
N PHE A 39 -3.03 -22.83 -6.08
CA PHE A 39 -2.73 -23.03 -4.65
C PHE A 39 -1.55 -22.17 -4.17
N ASP A 40 -1.09 -21.23 -4.99
CA ASP A 40 0.15 -20.48 -4.77
C ASP A 40 -0.08 -19.17 -4.00
N ASN A 41 -1.25 -19.01 -3.36
CA ASN A 41 -1.59 -17.83 -2.57
C ASN A 41 -0.72 -17.78 -1.32
N ARG A 42 -0.13 -16.61 -1.04
CA ARG A 42 0.72 -16.39 0.13
C ARG A 42 0.10 -15.35 1.05
N LEU A 43 0.02 -15.66 2.34
CA LEU A 43 -0.27 -14.70 3.39
C LEU A 43 1.01 -14.47 4.19
N ILE A 44 1.46 -13.23 4.25
CA ILE A 44 2.70 -12.85 4.91
C ILE A 44 2.36 -12.03 6.16
N PHE A 45 2.90 -12.43 7.30
CA PHE A 45 2.75 -11.70 8.56
C PHE A 45 4.06 -11.01 8.93
N GLY A 46 4.01 -9.68 9.11
CA GLY A 46 5.16 -8.87 9.49
C GLY A 46 5.00 -7.40 9.07
N ASP A 47 6.07 -6.62 9.25
CA ASP A 47 6.13 -5.28 8.68
C ASP A 47 6.13 -5.37 7.14
N ASN A 48 5.22 -4.63 6.51
CA ASN A 48 5.01 -4.70 5.07
C ASN A 48 6.22 -4.19 4.27
N LEU A 49 7.00 -3.24 4.77
CA LEU A 49 8.18 -2.74 4.06
C LEU A 49 9.27 -3.82 3.98
N LEU A 50 9.47 -4.56 5.07
CA LEU A 50 10.38 -5.73 5.06
C LEU A 50 9.84 -6.87 4.18
N ALA A 51 8.53 -7.12 4.22
CA ALA A 51 7.90 -8.13 3.38
C ALA A 51 8.04 -7.82 1.88
N LEU A 52 7.76 -6.57 1.49
CA LEU A 52 7.91 -6.08 0.11
C LEU A 52 9.37 -6.22 -0.34
N LYS A 53 10.33 -5.85 0.51
CA LYS A 53 11.76 -5.98 0.18
C LYS A 53 12.17 -7.43 -0.09
N ALA A 54 11.67 -8.37 0.69
CA ALA A 54 11.93 -9.79 0.48
C ALA A 54 11.26 -10.34 -0.80
N LEU A 55 10.07 -9.82 -1.17
CA LEU A 55 9.38 -10.21 -2.39
C LEU A 55 10.11 -9.77 -3.67
N GLU A 56 10.93 -8.71 -3.63
CA GLU A 56 11.65 -8.21 -4.81
C GLU A 56 12.52 -9.29 -5.48
N GLN A 57 13.11 -10.21 -4.70
CA GLN A 57 13.97 -11.27 -5.25
C GLN A 57 13.21 -12.18 -6.23
N GLU A 58 11.92 -12.42 -6.00
CA GLU A 58 11.11 -13.35 -6.79
C GLU A 58 10.15 -12.62 -7.75
N PHE A 59 9.61 -11.47 -7.33
CA PHE A 59 8.46 -10.82 -7.97
C PHE A 59 8.74 -9.45 -8.58
N ALA A 60 9.99 -8.97 -8.60
CA ALA A 60 10.32 -7.72 -9.28
C ALA A 60 9.84 -7.74 -10.75
N GLY A 61 9.07 -6.73 -11.14
CA GLY A 61 8.51 -6.60 -12.49
C GLY A 61 7.40 -7.60 -12.84
N LYS A 62 6.83 -8.34 -11.88
CA LYS A 62 5.88 -9.45 -12.17
C LYS A 62 4.47 -9.22 -11.64
N ILE A 63 4.25 -8.26 -10.75
CA ILE A 63 2.94 -8.05 -10.12
C ILE A 63 2.03 -7.25 -11.06
N LYS A 64 0.90 -7.85 -11.43
CA LYS A 64 -0.07 -7.25 -12.36
C LYS A 64 -0.95 -6.18 -11.71
N CYS A 65 -1.37 -6.40 -10.47
CA CYS A 65 -2.27 -5.51 -9.78
C CYS A 65 -1.91 -5.44 -8.30
N ILE A 66 -1.86 -4.23 -7.77
CA ILE A 66 -1.66 -3.94 -6.36
C ILE A 66 -2.82 -3.10 -5.90
N TYR A 67 -3.42 -3.47 -4.77
CA TYR A 67 -4.39 -2.67 -4.05
C TYR A 67 -3.90 -2.47 -2.62
N ILE A 68 -3.94 -1.22 -2.14
CA ILE A 68 -3.60 -0.87 -0.75
C ILE A 68 -4.67 0.04 -0.15
N ASP A 69 -4.88 -0.11 1.16
CA ASP A 69 -5.74 0.70 2.00
C ASP A 69 -4.93 1.19 3.21
N PRO A 70 -4.01 2.15 3.02
CA PRO A 70 -3.14 2.65 4.10
C PRO A 70 -3.95 3.39 5.18
N PRO A 71 -3.36 3.66 6.37
CA PRO A 71 -3.94 4.59 7.34
C PRO A 71 -4.24 5.96 6.71
N TYR A 72 -5.43 6.51 6.96
CA TYR A 72 -5.87 7.78 6.34
C TYR A 72 -5.38 9.02 7.09
N ASN A 73 -4.80 8.83 8.28
CA ASN A 73 -4.29 9.88 9.14
C ASN A 73 -5.37 10.87 9.62
N THR A 74 -6.53 10.34 10.04
CA THR A 74 -7.72 11.15 10.36
C THR A 74 -7.73 11.73 11.77
N GLY A 75 -6.78 11.36 12.63
CA GLY A 75 -6.81 11.67 14.06
C GLY A 75 -7.67 10.69 14.87
N SER A 76 -8.12 9.57 14.27
CA SER A 76 -9.01 8.62 14.93
C SER A 76 -8.24 7.62 15.79
N ALA A 77 -8.82 7.21 16.92
CA ALA A 77 -8.21 6.17 17.74
C ALA A 77 -8.48 4.78 17.13
N PHE A 78 -7.47 4.15 16.54
CA PHE A 78 -7.51 2.75 16.14
C PHE A 78 -6.64 1.88 17.05
N ALA A 79 -7.02 0.60 17.21
CA ALA A 79 -6.31 -0.33 18.10
C ALA A 79 -4.98 -0.85 17.53
N HIS A 80 -4.75 -0.71 16.22
CA HIS A 80 -3.70 -1.45 15.50
C HIS A 80 -2.67 -0.56 14.81
N TYR A 81 -2.90 0.75 14.73
CA TYR A 81 -1.96 1.71 14.16
C TYR A 81 -2.26 3.12 14.68
N ASP A 82 -1.25 4.00 14.63
CA ASP A 82 -1.40 5.41 14.98
C ASP A 82 -1.97 6.17 13.77
N ASP A 83 -3.13 6.79 13.96
CA ASP A 83 -3.87 7.52 12.93
C ASP A 83 -4.01 8.97 13.38
N GLY A 84 -2.89 9.67 13.38
CA GLY A 84 -2.75 11.05 13.84
C GLY A 84 -1.28 11.50 13.85
N ILE A 85 -0.48 10.91 12.96
CA ILE A 85 0.95 11.18 12.84
C ILE A 85 1.17 12.45 12.02
N GLU A 86 2.34 13.06 12.18
CA GLU A 86 2.70 14.23 11.38
C GLU A 86 2.72 13.87 9.88
N HIS A 87 2.21 14.76 9.02
CA HIS A 87 2.15 14.54 7.57
C HIS A 87 3.51 14.15 6.95
N SER A 88 4.62 14.74 7.42
CA SER A 88 5.97 14.39 6.92
C SER A 88 6.38 12.95 7.26
N LEU A 89 5.94 12.45 8.43
CA LEU A 89 6.15 11.06 8.82
C LEU A 89 5.28 10.12 7.98
N TRP A 90 4.01 10.46 7.79
CA TRP A 90 3.11 9.68 6.92
C TRP A 90 3.66 9.58 5.49
N LEU A 91 4.09 10.72 4.93
CA LEU A 91 4.73 10.79 3.61
C LEU A 91 5.99 9.93 3.53
N SER A 92 6.83 9.95 4.56
CA SER A 92 8.04 9.13 4.62
C SER A 92 7.71 7.63 4.65
N LEU A 93 6.72 7.23 5.46
CA LEU A 93 6.24 5.85 5.55
C LEU A 93 5.65 5.37 4.22
N MET A 94 4.85 6.20 3.56
CA MET A 94 4.22 5.84 2.29
C MET A 94 5.21 5.82 1.12
N ARG A 95 6.13 6.79 1.05
CA ARG A 95 7.15 6.85 -0.02
C ARG A 95 7.95 5.56 -0.11
N ASP A 96 8.46 5.06 1.02
CA ASP A 96 9.28 3.85 1.05
C ASP A 96 8.52 2.63 0.53
N ARG A 97 7.25 2.51 0.91
CA ARG A 97 6.38 1.42 0.46
C ARG A 97 6.05 1.55 -1.01
N LEU A 98 5.71 2.74 -1.49
CA LEU A 98 5.37 2.97 -2.90
C LEU A 98 6.56 2.71 -3.83
N VAL A 99 7.78 3.05 -3.42
CA VAL A 99 9.00 2.72 -4.17
C VAL A 99 9.17 1.20 -4.29
N SER A 100 8.98 0.44 -3.22
CA SER A 100 9.01 -1.03 -3.28
C SER A 100 7.83 -1.62 -4.05
N LEU A 101 6.64 -1.03 -4.00
CA LEU A 101 5.52 -1.48 -4.83
C LEU A 101 5.80 -1.25 -6.31
N TYR A 102 6.43 -0.13 -6.67
CA TYR A 102 6.83 0.17 -8.04
C TYR A 102 7.83 -0.84 -8.60
N SER A 103 8.83 -1.28 -7.80
CA SER A 103 9.79 -2.30 -8.24
C SER A 103 9.15 -3.67 -8.51
N LEU A 104 8.04 -3.97 -7.84
CA LEU A 104 7.28 -5.22 -8.00
C LEU A 104 6.32 -5.20 -9.20
N LEU A 105 5.80 -4.03 -9.57
CA LEU A 105 4.83 -3.91 -10.68
C LEU A 105 5.44 -4.30 -12.03
N CYS A 106 4.69 -5.06 -12.82
CA CYS A 106 5.02 -5.24 -14.23
C CYS A 106 4.76 -3.95 -15.04
N ALA A 107 5.31 -3.88 -16.26
CA ALA A 107 5.26 -2.67 -17.09
C ALA A 107 3.83 -2.18 -17.42
N ASP A 108 2.86 -3.11 -17.48
CA ASP A 108 1.44 -2.84 -17.71
C ASP A 108 0.59 -3.08 -16.44
N GLY A 109 1.24 -3.08 -15.27
CA GLY A 109 0.60 -3.27 -13.98
C GLY A 109 -0.11 -2.03 -13.45
N THR A 110 -1.04 -2.22 -12.53
CA THR A 110 -1.81 -1.11 -11.93
C THR A 110 -1.70 -1.09 -10.40
N LEU A 111 -1.53 0.11 -9.84
CA LEU A 111 -1.65 0.37 -8.41
C LEU A 111 -2.97 1.10 -8.12
N TRP A 112 -3.71 0.58 -7.15
CA TRP A 112 -4.92 1.18 -6.59
C TRP A 112 -4.68 1.51 -5.13
N VAL A 113 -5.01 2.75 -4.75
CA VAL A 113 -4.82 3.25 -3.39
C VAL A 113 -6.14 3.84 -2.92
N SER A 114 -6.68 3.30 -1.83
CA SER A 114 -7.81 3.89 -1.12
C SER A 114 -7.31 4.89 -0.09
N VAL A 115 -7.84 6.12 -0.14
CA VAL A 115 -7.49 7.24 0.75
C VAL A 115 -8.70 8.16 0.87
N ASP A 116 -8.76 8.94 1.94
CA ASP A 116 -9.71 10.04 2.09
C ASP A 116 -9.06 11.41 1.77
N ASP A 117 -9.77 12.48 2.11
CA ASP A 117 -9.37 13.85 1.83
C ASP A 117 -8.18 14.33 2.69
N SER A 118 -7.84 13.63 3.78
CA SER A 118 -6.80 14.03 4.73
C SER A 118 -5.41 13.96 4.09
N GLU A 119 -5.12 12.87 3.39
CA GLU A 119 -3.82 12.61 2.74
C GLU A 119 -3.92 12.44 1.22
N GLY A 120 -5.13 12.41 0.64
CA GLY A 120 -5.34 12.08 -0.77
C GLY A 120 -4.59 12.97 -1.76
N HIS A 121 -4.50 14.28 -1.48
CA HIS A 121 -3.75 15.22 -2.34
C HIS A 121 -2.24 14.98 -2.26
N TYR A 122 -1.71 14.74 -1.06
CA TYR A 122 -0.29 14.45 -0.85
C TYR A 122 0.09 13.10 -1.47
N MET A 123 -0.75 12.08 -1.29
CA MET A 123 -0.63 10.78 -1.96
C MET A 123 -0.56 10.93 -3.48
N LYS A 124 -1.45 11.73 -4.07
CA LYS A 124 -1.46 11.95 -5.52
C LYS A 124 -0.16 12.57 -6.04
N VAL A 125 0.37 13.58 -5.35
CA VAL A 125 1.63 14.23 -5.75
C VAL A 125 2.81 13.29 -5.54
N LEU A 126 2.82 12.51 -4.46
CA LEU A 126 3.83 11.49 -4.19
C LEU A 126 3.83 10.40 -5.27
N CYS A 127 2.64 9.94 -5.69
CA CYS A 127 2.51 9.00 -6.80
C CYS A 127 2.98 9.59 -8.13
N ASP A 128 2.70 10.87 -8.40
CA ASP A 128 3.21 11.54 -9.62
C ASP A 128 4.74 11.56 -9.67
N GLU A 129 5.40 11.71 -8.51
CA GLU A 129 6.85 11.69 -8.38
C GLU A 129 7.44 10.29 -8.60
N ILE A 130 6.83 9.25 -8.03
CA ILE A 130 7.36 7.87 -8.07
C ILE A 130 7.02 7.16 -9.38
N PHE A 131 5.75 7.22 -9.80
CA PHE A 131 5.24 6.46 -10.95
C PHE A 131 5.24 7.28 -12.25
N GLY A 132 5.50 8.58 -12.17
CA GLY A 132 5.44 9.49 -13.30
C GLY A 132 4.01 9.98 -13.56
N ARG A 133 3.85 11.30 -13.56
CA ARG A 133 2.56 11.98 -13.80
C ARG A 133 1.76 11.50 -15.02
N PRO A 134 2.37 11.19 -16.20
CA PRO A 134 1.61 10.70 -17.36
C PRO A 134 0.93 9.34 -17.15
N ASN A 135 1.38 8.56 -16.15
CA ASN A 135 0.84 7.23 -15.85
C ASN A 135 -0.39 7.28 -14.93
N PHE A 136 -0.82 8.47 -14.50
CA PHE A 136 -2.05 8.61 -13.74
C PHE A 136 -3.27 8.31 -14.63
N ILE A 137 -4.09 7.34 -14.21
CA ILE A 137 -5.27 6.91 -14.96
C ILE A 137 -6.53 7.65 -14.53
N ALA A 138 -6.93 7.52 -13.27
CA ALA A 138 -8.19 8.09 -12.77
C ALA A 138 -8.23 8.16 -11.25
N THR A 139 -9.15 8.99 -10.75
CA THR A 139 -9.64 8.96 -9.36
C THR A 139 -11.05 8.37 -9.37
N VAL A 140 -11.30 7.38 -8.54
CA VAL A 140 -12.63 6.80 -8.34
C VAL A 140 -13.18 7.30 -7.00
N VAL A 141 -14.33 7.96 -7.04
CA VAL A 141 -15.01 8.46 -5.83
C VAL A 141 -15.95 7.39 -5.31
N TRP A 142 -15.70 6.89 -4.10
CA TRP A 142 -16.57 5.93 -3.44
C TRP A 142 -17.50 6.62 -2.44
N GLN A 143 -18.79 6.70 -2.78
CA GLN A 143 -19.81 7.25 -1.88
C GLN A 143 -20.23 6.21 -0.82
N LYS A 144 -19.65 6.29 0.37
CA LYS A 144 -19.96 5.36 1.49
C LYS A 144 -21.34 5.60 2.14
N LYS A 145 -21.86 6.83 2.12
CA LYS A 145 -23.15 7.20 2.74
C LYS A 145 -24.02 7.97 1.75
N HIS A 146 -25.30 7.61 1.65
CA HIS A 146 -26.30 8.28 0.80
C HIS A 146 -27.00 9.46 1.49
N THR A 147 -26.98 9.50 2.82
CA THR A 147 -27.60 10.54 3.64
C THR A 147 -26.55 11.20 4.52
N ARG A 148 -26.60 12.53 4.67
CA ARG A 148 -25.77 13.26 5.65
C ARG A 148 -26.06 12.69 7.03
N ALA A 149 -25.04 12.17 7.71
CA ALA A 149 -25.15 11.97 9.15
C ALA A 149 -25.22 13.38 9.76
N ASN A 150 -26.09 13.57 10.74
CA ASN A 150 -26.18 14.83 11.48
C ASN A 150 -25.14 14.78 12.61
N ASP A 151 -23.86 14.62 12.25
CA ASP A 151 -22.74 14.65 13.18
C ASP A 151 -22.21 16.08 13.29
N ALA A 152 -22.33 16.67 14.48
CA ALA A 152 -21.96 18.04 14.79
C ALA A 152 -20.44 18.28 14.90
N ARG A 153 -19.64 17.68 14.01
CA ARG A 153 -18.20 17.90 13.94
C ARG A 153 -17.86 18.56 12.61
N TRP A 154 -17.91 19.89 12.62
CA TRP A 154 -17.28 20.74 11.61
C TRP A 154 -16.53 21.83 12.36
N LEU A 155 -15.19 21.71 12.33
CA LEU A 155 -14.11 22.71 12.45
C LEU A 155 -12.87 22.05 13.02
#